data_AF-A0A521PTZ4-F1
#
_entry.id   AF-A0A521PTZ4-F1
#
_cell.length_a   1.000
_cell.length_b   1.000
_cell.length_c   1.000
_cell.angle_alpha   90.00
_cell.angle_beta   90.00
_cell.angle_gamma   90.00
#
_symmetry.space_group_name_H-M   'P 1'
#
loop_
_entity.id
_entity.type
_entity.pdbx_description
1 polymer ?
#
loop_
_entity_poly.entity_id
_entity_poly.type
_entity_poly.pdbx_seq_one_letter_code
_entity_poly.pdbx_strand_id
1 'polypeptide(L)' 'MKPALVILAALSLSACASGAGFGKSGGIATYDDLKAAQQACAAKGGSLKLQKNGDVQYLDDYACEKK' A
#
# COMPACT_ATOMS: atom_id res chain seq x y z
N MET A 1 1.70 19.82 40.04
CA MET A 1 2.70 19.39 39.03
C MET A 1 1.93 18.56 38.02
N LYS A 2 2.02 18.92 36.73
CA LYS A 2 1.12 18.52 35.64
C LYS A 2 1.53 17.18 35.03
N PRO A 3 0.71 16.11 35.09
CA PRO A 3 0.92 14.92 34.28
C PRO A 3 -0.28 14.77 33.34
N ALA A 4 -0.57 15.77 32.52
CA ALA A 4 -1.71 15.75 31.60
C ALA A 4 -1.30 15.88 30.12
N LEU A 5 0.00 15.86 29.81
CA LEU A 5 0.52 16.33 28.51
C LEU A 5 1.41 15.30 27.80
N VAL A 6 1.27 14.01 28.09
CA VAL A 6 2.09 12.95 27.46
C VAL A 6 1.26 11.94 26.65
N ILE A 7 -0.07 11.95 26.75
CA ILE A 7 -0.94 10.94 26.10
C ILE A 7 -1.57 11.45 24.79
N LEU A 8 -0.83 12.22 23.98
CA LEU A 8 -1.31 12.66 22.65
C LEU A 8 -0.38 12.33 21.48
N ALA A 9 0.78 11.70 21.71
CA ALA A 9 1.76 11.44 20.66
C ALA A 9 1.76 9.99 20.12
N ALA A 10 0.82 9.13 20.53
CA ALA A 10 0.84 7.70 20.18
C ALA A 10 -0.15 7.26 19.09
N LEU A 11 -1.03 8.15 18.57
CA LEU A 11 -2.09 7.75 17.63
C LEU A 11 -1.78 8.02 16.13
N SER A 12 -0.65 8.62 15.77
CA SER A 12 -0.31 8.82 14.35
C SER A 12 0.36 7.62 13.69
N LEU A 13 0.51 6.49 14.40
CA LEU A 13 0.95 5.22 13.81
C LEU A 13 -0.21 4.39 13.23
N SER A 14 -1.30 5.04 12.81
CA SER A 14 -2.04 4.58 11.63
C SER A 14 -1.21 4.88 10.37
N ALA A 15 0.07 4.47 10.37
CA ALA A 15 0.73 4.03 9.19
C ALA A 15 -0.12 2.84 8.74
N CYS A 16 -1.08 3.17 7.87
CA CYS A 16 -1.72 2.23 6.99
C CYS A 16 -0.66 1.20 6.64
N ALA A 17 -0.80 0.01 7.23
CA ALA A 17 -0.21 -1.20 6.72
C ALA A 17 -0.81 -1.36 5.32
N SER A 18 -0.34 -0.57 4.37
CA SER A 18 -0.50 -0.76 2.95
C SER A 18 0.45 -1.87 2.47
N GLY A 19 0.94 -2.70 3.40
CA GLY A 19 1.39 -4.05 3.13
C GLY A 19 0.31 -5.03 3.60
N ALA A 20 -0.95 -4.78 3.23
CA ALA A 20 -1.98 -5.80 3.27
C ALA A 20 -2.16 -6.22 1.82
N GLY A 21 -1.73 -7.45 1.51
CA GLY A 21 -1.78 -8.07 0.19
C GLY A 21 -3.00 -7.61 -0.58
N PHE A 22 -2.74 -6.82 -1.61
CA PHE A 22 -3.79 -6.38 -2.50
C PHE A 22 -4.14 -7.62 -3.34
N GLY A 23 -5.39 -8.06 -3.26
CA GLY A 23 -5.86 -9.20 -4.03
C GLY A 23 -6.86 -10.01 -3.24
N LYS A 24 -8.15 -9.69 -3.40
CA LYS A 24 -9.23 -10.62 -3.01
C LYS A 24 -9.16 -11.94 -3.81
N SER A 25 -8.29 -12.01 -4.81
CA SER A 25 -8.09 -13.09 -5.76
C SER A 25 -6.91 -14.01 -5.43
N GLY A 26 -6.53 -14.16 -4.15
CA GLY A 26 -5.44 -15.05 -3.74
C GLY A 26 -4.05 -14.60 -4.24
N GLY A 27 -3.84 -13.29 -4.32
CA GLY A 27 -2.60 -12.70 -4.82
C GLY A 27 -2.54 -12.58 -6.35
N ILE A 28 -3.57 -13.01 -7.10
CA ILE A 28 -3.59 -12.85 -8.56
C ILE A 28 -3.94 -11.40 -8.95
N ALA A 29 -3.17 -10.87 -9.90
CA ALA A 29 -3.33 -9.55 -10.50
C ALA A 29 -4.49 -9.52 -11.50
N THR A 30 -5.72 -9.52 -10.99
CA THR A 30 -6.89 -9.25 -11.85
C THR A 30 -6.92 -7.78 -12.28
N TYR A 31 -7.67 -7.48 -13.34
CA TYR A 31 -7.81 -6.11 -13.83
C TYR A 31 -8.33 -5.15 -12.76
N ASP A 32 -9.34 -5.56 -11.99
CA ASP A 32 -9.93 -4.73 -10.94
C ASP A 32 -8.97 -4.53 -9.77
N ASP A 33 -8.21 -5.57 -9.40
CA ASP A 33 -7.18 -5.49 -8.35
C ASP A 33 -6.04 -4.55 -8.78
N LEU A 34 -5.55 -4.67 -10.02
CA LEU A 34 -4.53 -3.78 -10.60
C LEU A 34 -4.99 -2.32 -10.65
N LYS A 35 -6.24 -2.10 -11.07
CA LYS A 35 -6.83 -0.77 -11.12
C LYS A 35 -6.93 -0.14 -9.74
N ALA A 36 -7.39 -0.90 -8.74
CA ALA A 36 -7.47 -0.43 -7.36
C ALA A 36 -6.07 -0.11 -6.80
N ALA A 37 -5.10 -0.99 -7.01
CA ALA A 37 -3.70 -0.79 -6.59
C ALA A 37 -3.08 0.44 -7.28
N GLN A 38 -3.35 0.64 -8.56
CA GLN A 38 -2.87 1.78 -9.33
C GLN A 38 -3.47 3.09 -8.81
N GLN A 39 -4.78 3.14 -8.53
CA GLN A 39 -5.42 4.31 -7.93
C GLN A 39 -4.88 4.62 -6.54
N ALA A 40 -4.69 3.58 -5.71
CA ALA A 40 -4.11 3.73 -4.38
C ALA A 40 -2.66 4.24 -4.44
N CYS A 41 -1.87 3.79 -5.42
CA CYS A 41 -0.51 4.28 -5.64
C CYS A 41 -0.48 5.71 -6.18
N ALA A 42 -1.36 6.04 -7.14
CA ALA A 42 -1.48 7.39 -7.69
C ALA A 42 -1.91 8.41 -6.62
N ALA A 43 -2.82 8.03 -5.71
CA ALA A 43 -3.22 8.86 -4.57
C ALA A 43 -2.06 9.17 -3.61
N LYS A 44 -1.01 8.32 -3.60
CA LYS A 44 0.24 8.53 -2.84
C LYS A 44 1.30 9.33 -3.62
N GLY A 45 0.98 9.78 -4.83
CA GLY A 45 1.91 10.50 -5.72
C GLY A 45 2.87 9.57 -6.47
N GLY A 46 2.61 8.27 -6.51
CA GLY A 46 3.44 7.28 -7.19
C GLY A 46 2.85 6.72 -8.47
N SER A 47 3.50 5.70 -9.01
CA SER A 47 3.04 4.85 -10.10
C SER A 47 3.24 3.38 -9.74
N LEU A 48 2.23 2.55 -10.03
CA LEU A 48 2.33 1.11 -9.82
C LEU A 48 3.22 0.49 -10.91
N LYS A 49 4.22 -0.29 -10.52
CA LYS A 49 5.23 -0.87 -11.39
C LYS A 49 5.48 -2.33 -11.02
N LEU A 50 5.64 -3.19 -12.02
CA LEU A 50 6.10 -4.55 -11.79
C LEU A 50 7.56 -4.53 -11.31
N GLN A 51 7.84 -5.25 -10.25
CA GLN A 51 9.19 -5.39 -9.69
C GLN A 51 10.11 -6.16 -10.63
N LYS A 52 11.42 -5.99 -10.43
CA LYS A 52 12.43 -6.72 -11.21
C LYS A 52 12.28 -8.22 -10.95
N ASN A 53 12.08 -8.99 -12.03
CA ASN A 53 11.80 -10.43 -12.00
C ASN A 53 10.45 -10.80 -11.35
N GLY A 54 9.55 -9.85 -11.16
CA GLY A 54 8.18 -10.11 -10.73
C GLY A 54 7.36 -10.78 -11.84
N ASP A 55 6.36 -11.56 -11.45
CA ASP A 55 5.42 -12.20 -12.35
C ASP A 55 4.15 -11.34 -12.48
N VAL A 56 3.79 -11.03 -13.73
CA VAL A 56 2.61 -10.20 -14.07
C VAL A 56 1.29 -10.77 -13.55
N GLN A 57 1.27 -12.06 -13.24
CA GLN A 57 0.10 -12.75 -12.72
C GLN A 57 -0.14 -12.47 -11.25
N TYR A 58 0.87 -12.04 -10.49
CA TYR A 58 0.74 -11.81 -9.06
C TYR A 58 0.80 -10.33 -8.72
N LEU A 59 -0.17 -9.87 -7.94
CA LEU A 59 -0.28 -8.47 -7.60
C LEU A 59 0.78 -8.04 -6.58
N ASP A 60 1.27 -8.97 -5.77
CA ASP A 60 2.33 -8.72 -4.78
C ASP A 60 3.69 -8.40 -5.44
N ASP A 61 3.87 -8.80 -6.70
CA ASP A 61 5.04 -8.47 -7.51
C ASP A 61 4.96 -7.05 -8.10
N TYR A 62 3.89 -6.30 -7.82
CA TYR A 62 3.77 -4.90 -8.18
C TYR A 62 4.07 -4.01 -6.97
N ALA A 63 4.99 -3.06 -7.17
CA ALA A 63 5.35 -2.05 -6.18
C ALA A 63 4.83 -0.66 -6.59
N CYS A 64 4.51 0.14 -5.58
CA CYS A 64 4.25 1.56 -5.79
C CYS A 64 5.57 2.34 -5.73
N GLU A 65 6.02 2.84 -6.87
CA GLU A 65 7.22 3.68 -6.97
C GLU A 65 6.82 5.16 -6.95
N LYS A 66 7.47 5.95 -6.10
CA LYS A 66 7.27 7.42 -6.11
C LYS A 66 7.90 8.01 -7.37
N LYS A 67 7.23 9.00 -7.96
CA LYS A 67 7.78 9.77 -9.09
C LYS A 67 8.98 10.61 -8.65
#